data_AF-A0A9D5RYQ8-F1
#
_entry.id   AF-A0A9D5RYQ8-F1
#
_cell.length_a   1.000
_cell.length_b   1.000
_cell.length_c   1.000
_cell.angle_alpha   90.00
_cell.angle_beta   90.00
_cell.angle_gamma   90.00
#
_symmetry.space_group_name_H-M   'P 1'
#
loop_
_entity.id
_entity.type
_entity.pdbx_description
1 polymer ?
#
loop_
_entity_poly.entity_id
_entity_poly.type
_entity_poly.pdbx_seq_one_letter_code
_entity_poly.pdbx_strand_id
1 'polypeptide(L)'
;MFEIYRIMPGDSLEKISVNLGINVDELRRINGIIGDPILIPGTNLIIPNRSNDTYIKYVVKRGDTIYDIARRNNIDKRILLLINGLNENDYIYPEQEILIPSENVSLYVTEDGDSLNSISENLGITITDMLRMNDTLFLSPDQIVVYRMNNSNL
;
A
#
# COMPACT_ATOMS: atom_id res chain seq x y z
N MET A 1 6.26 10.44 -6.95
CA MET A 1 6.37 11.79 -6.32
C MET A 1 7.28 11.65 -5.09
N PHE A 2 7.67 12.71 -4.37
CA PHE A 2 8.50 12.60 -3.16
C PHE A 2 7.83 13.22 -1.94
N GLU A 3 8.21 12.74 -0.75
CA GLU A 3 7.78 13.20 0.58
C GLU A 3 9.01 13.52 1.43
N ILE A 4 8.80 14.28 2.51
CA ILE A 4 9.87 14.67 3.44
C ILE A 4 9.68 13.91 4.75
N TYR A 5 10.67 13.09 5.10
CA TYR A 5 10.78 12.44 6.40
C TYR A 5 11.73 13.23 7.30
N ARG A 6 11.27 13.61 8.51
CA ARG A 6 12.15 14.26 9.49
C ARG A 6 12.88 13.19 10.29
N ILE A 7 14.21 13.18 10.20
CA ILE A 7 15.08 12.24 10.89
C ILE A 7 14.93 12.40 12.39
N MET A 8 14.66 11.31 13.09
CA MET A 8 14.49 11.23 14.53
C MET A 8 15.77 10.72 15.22
N PRO A 9 15.98 11.04 16.51
CA PRO A 9 17.09 10.46 17.27
C PRO A 9 17.09 8.92 17.23
N GLY A 10 18.20 8.33 16.79
CA GLY A 10 18.36 6.87 16.74
C GLY A 10 18.01 6.21 15.39
N ASP A 11 17.61 7.00 14.40
CA ASP A 11 17.39 6.54 13.04
C ASP A 11 18.69 6.12 12.34
N SER A 12 18.57 5.11 11.49
CA SER A 12 19.53 4.77 10.42
C SER A 12 18.76 4.58 9.12
N LEU A 13 19.46 4.58 7.97
CA LEU A 13 18.79 4.33 6.69
C LEU A 13 18.10 2.96 6.66
N GLU A 14 18.71 1.96 7.30
CA GLU A 14 18.17 0.60 7.40
C GLU A 14 16.89 0.58 8.25
N LYS A 15 16.89 1.25 9.41
CA LYS A 15 15.67 1.34 10.25
C LYS A 15 14.57 2.09 9.53
N ILE A 16 14.87 3.21 8.88
CA ILE A 16 13.90 3.99 8.11
C ILE A 16 13.38 3.16 6.94
N SER A 17 14.26 2.50 6.19
CA SER A 17 13.94 1.60 5.08
C SER A 17 12.96 0.51 5.51
N VAL A 18 13.28 -0.21 6.59
CA VAL A 18 12.43 -1.28 7.14
C VAL A 18 11.10 -0.72 7.60
N ASN A 19 11.11 0.37 8.37
CA ASN A 19 9.90 0.97 8.89
C ASN A 19 8.99 1.48 7.77
N LEU A 20 9.54 2.07 6.72
CA LEU A 20 8.74 2.65 5.64
C LEU A 20 8.47 1.68 4.48
N GLY A 21 9.00 0.46 4.52
CA GLY A 21 8.92 -0.49 3.40
C GLY A 21 9.57 0.05 2.13
N ILE A 22 10.61 0.87 2.27
CA ILE A 22 11.34 1.49 1.15
C ILE A 22 12.66 0.76 1.02
N ASN A 23 13.09 0.45 -0.21
CA ASN A 23 14.39 -0.16 -0.41
C ASN A 23 15.51 0.83 0.02
N VAL A 24 16.48 0.36 0.80
CA VAL A 24 17.56 1.23 1.33
C VAL A 24 18.42 1.84 0.21
N ASP A 25 18.66 1.12 -0.89
CA ASP A 25 19.39 1.63 -2.05
C ASP A 25 18.57 2.69 -2.80
N GLU A 26 17.24 2.55 -2.83
CA GLU A 26 16.35 3.59 -3.34
C GLU A 26 16.45 4.87 -2.49
N LEU A 27 16.42 4.75 -1.15
CA LEU A 27 16.64 5.90 -0.25
C LEU A 27 17.99 6.56 -0.50
N ARG A 28 19.07 5.76 -0.64
CA ARG A 28 20.41 6.28 -0.92
C ARG A 28 20.44 7.04 -2.24
N ARG A 29 19.91 6.45 -3.30
CA ARG A 29 19.88 7.03 -4.65
C ARG A 29 19.12 8.36 -4.68
N ILE A 30 17.95 8.43 -4.06
CA ILE A 30 17.11 9.65 -4.05
C ILE A 30 17.78 10.79 -3.27
N ASN A 31 18.51 10.47 -2.21
CA ASN A 31 19.18 11.45 -1.36
C ASN A 31 20.63 11.72 -1.74
N GLY A 32 21.16 11.07 -2.79
CA GLY A 32 22.57 11.17 -3.16
C GLY A 32 23.53 10.68 -2.08
N ILE A 33 23.08 9.75 -1.23
CA ILE A 33 23.87 9.21 -0.12
C ILE A 33 24.77 8.08 -0.62
N ILE A 34 26.03 8.10 -0.19
CA ILE A 34 27.02 7.06 -0.49
C ILE A 34 27.43 6.39 0.82
N GLY A 35 27.45 5.06 0.84
CA GLY A 35 27.76 4.27 2.04
C GLY A 35 26.69 4.40 3.13
N ASP A 36 27.12 4.26 4.39
CA ASP A 36 26.23 4.19 5.57
C ASP A 36 26.47 5.41 6.47
N PRO A 37 25.96 6.61 6.11
CA PRO A 37 26.22 7.80 6.89
C PRO A 37 25.48 7.78 8.23
N ILE A 38 26.02 8.52 9.19
CA ILE A 38 25.27 8.88 10.40
C ILE A 38 24.22 9.91 10.01
N LEU A 39 22.96 9.60 10.29
CA LEU A 39 21.85 10.51 10.07
C LEU A 39 21.77 11.55 11.21
N ILE A 40 21.57 12.83 10.84
CA ILE A 40 21.52 13.93 11.82
C ILE A 40 20.06 14.15 12.24
N PRO A 41 19.71 13.96 13.52
CA PRO A 41 18.35 14.19 14.00
C PRO A 41 17.89 15.63 13.75
N GLY A 42 16.62 15.78 13.36
CA GLY A 42 15.98 17.04 13.04
C GLY A 42 16.15 17.50 11.60
N THR A 43 17.02 16.85 10.81
CA THR A 43 17.17 17.09 9.36
C THR A 43 16.16 16.29 8.53
N ASN A 44 16.10 16.57 7.24
CA ASN A 44 15.13 15.99 6.32
C ASN A 44 15.78 14.92 5.44
N LEU A 45 15.07 13.82 5.25
CA LEU A 45 15.36 12.78 4.27
C LEU A 45 14.23 12.79 3.23
N ILE A 46 14.59 12.79 1.95
CA ILE A 46 13.62 12.66 0.86
C ILE A 46 13.25 11.19 0.73
N ILE A 47 11.96 10.89 0.82
CA ILE A 47 11.44 9.53 0.63
C ILE A 47 10.53 9.50 -0.61
N PRO A 48 10.43 8.37 -1.33
CA PRO A 48 9.42 8.21 -2.36
C PRO A 48 8.02 8.37 -1.75
N ASN A 49 7.23 9.27 -2.33
CA ASN A 49 5.80 9.34 -2.07
C ASN A 49 5.13 8.27 -2.93
N ARG A 50 4.67 7.21 -2.26
CA ARG A 50 3.95 6.07 -2.84
C ARG A 50 2.43 6.17 -2.70
N SER A 51 1.90 7.29 -2.19
CA SER A 51 0.44 7.47 -2.05
C SER A 51 -0.28 7.53 -3.41
N ASN A 52 0.43 7.97 -4.46
CA ASN A 52 -0.07 7.92 -5.85
C ASN A 52 0.09 6.55 -6.54
N ASP A 53 0.78 5.60 -5.91
CA ASP A 53 1.06 4.27 -6.47
C ASP A 53 0.23 3.19 -5.76
N THR A 54 -0.91 3.54 -5.14
CA THR A 54 -1.80 2.55 -4.53
C THR A 54 -2.50 1.70 -5.59
N TYR A 55 -2.88 2.33 -6.70
CA TYR A 55 -3.61 1.69 -7.79
C TYR A 55 -2.92 1.92 -9.12
N ILE A 56 -3.00 0.91 -9.99
CA ILE A 56 -2.73 1.04 -11.42
C ILE A 56 -4.01 0.83 -12.22
N LYS A 57 -4.00 1.30 -13.46
CA LYS A 57 -5.11 1.12 -14.39
C LYS A 57 -4.97 -0.22 -15.12
N TYR A 58 -6.06 -0.98 -15.15
CA TYR A 58 -6.24 -2.15 -16.00
C TYR A 58 -7.28 -1.83 -17.07
N VAL A 59 -6.92 -2.04 -18.34
CA VAL A 59 -7.85 -1.89 -19.47
C VAL A 59 -8.57 -3.21 -19.68
N VAL A 60 -9.88 -3.20 -19.49
CA VAL A 60 -10.76 -4.36 -19.64
C VAL A 60 -10.68 -4.89 -21.07
N LYS A 61 -10.41 -6.19 -21.21
CA LYS A 61 -10.32 -6.86 -22.51
C LYS A 61 -11.65 -7.51 -22.87
N ARG A 62 -11.84 -7.78 -24.15
CA ARG A 62 -13.01 -8.52 -24.63
C ARG A 62 -13.11 -9.89 -23.96
N GLY A 63 -14.21 -10.13 -23.25
CA GLY A 63 -14.47 -11.39 -22.53
C GLY A 63 -13.99 -11.40 -21.08
N ASP A 64 -13.37 -10.31 -20.59
CA ASP A 64 -13.05 -10.19 -19.17
C ASP A 64 -14.32 -10.09 -18.32
N THR A 65 -14.25 -10.69 -17.13
CA THR A 65 -15.20 -10.47 -16.03
C THR A 65 -14.44 -9.93 -14.82
N ILE A 66 -15.14 -9.26 -13.89
CA ILE A 66 -14.54 -8.84 -12.62
C ILE A 66 -13.93 -10.03 -11.88
N TYR A 67 -14.60 -11.20 -11.90
CA TYR A 67 -14.09 -12.42 -11.28
C TYR A 67 -12.77 -12.88 -11.90
N ASP A 68 -12.66 -12.92 -13.23
CA ASP A 68 -11.45 -13.38 -13.91
C ASP A 68 -10.29 -12.38 -13.77
N ILE A 69 -10.59 -11.08 -13.74
CA ILE A 69 -9.58 -10.05 -13.46
C ILE A 69 -9.08 -10.18 -12.03
N ALA A 70 -9.98 -10.26 -11.05
CA ALA A 70 -9.63 -10.40 -9.64
C ALA A 70 -8.75 -11.64 -9.41
N ARG A 71 -9.20 -12.80 -9.93
CA ARG A 71 -8.46 -14.07 -9.81
C ARG A 71 -7.07 -14.02 -10.42
N ARG A 72 -6.90 -13.45 -11.62
CA ARG A 72 -5.59 -13.36 -12.30
C ARG A 72 -4.60 -12.45 -11.56
N ASN A 73 -5.10 -11.46 -10.84
CA ASN A 73 -4.29 -10.51 -10.09
C ASN A 73 -4.21 -10.85 -8.60
N ASN A 74 -4.75 -12.00 -8.17
CA ASN A 74 -4.80 -12.43 -6.77
C ASN A 74 -5.47 -11.38 -5.84
N ILE A 75 -6.56 -10.78 -6.31
CA ILE A 75 -7.36 -9.80 -5.59
C ILE A 75 -8.69 -10.46 -5.23
N ASP A 76 -9.23 -10.15 -4.04
CA ASP A 76 -10.60 -10.53 -3.72
C ASP A 76 -11.59 -9.79 -4.64
N LYS A 77 -12.59 -10.51 -5.16
CA LYS A 77 -13.58 -9.94 -6.07
C LYS A 77 -14.31 -8.74 -5.47
N ARG A 78 -14.68 -8.81 -4.18
CA ARG A 78 -15.36 -7.73 -3.45
C ARG A 78 -14.48 -6.51 -3.32
N ILE A 79 -13.18 -6.70 -3.07
CA ILE A 79 -12.19 -5.60 -3.09
C ILE A 79 -12.18 -4.91 -4.45
N LEU A 80 -12.10 -5.68 -5.53
CA LEU A 80 -12.03 -5.13 -6.89
C LEU A 80 -13.30 -4.33 -7.24
N LEU A 81 -14.46 -4.79 -6.80
CA LEU A 81 -15.73 -4.06 -6.94
C LEU A 81 -15.69 -2.74 -6.17
N LEU A 82 -15.36 -2.78 -4.87
CA LEU A 82 -15.37 -1.61 -3.99
C LEU A 82 -14.42 -0.50 -4.47
N ILE A 83 -13.18 -0.83 -4.85
CA ILE A 83 -12.22 0.19 -5.33
C ILE A 83 -12.61 0.85 -6.65
N ASN A 84 -13.51 0.22 -7.40
CA ASN A 84 -14.04 0.75 -8.66
C ASN A 84 -15.44 1.35 -8.52
N GLY A 85 -16.01 1.38 -7.30
CA GLY A 85 -17.38 1.85 -7.07
C GLY A 85 -18.43 1.00 -7.78
N LEU A 86 -18.14 -0.28 -8.02
CA LEU A 86 -19.03 -1.23 -8.68
C LEU A 86 -19.77 -2.09 -7.66
N ASN A 87 -20.98 -2.49 -8.02
CA ASN A 87 -21.77 -3.49 -7.32
C ASN A 87 -21.65 -4.85 -8.03
N GLU A 88 -22.09 -5.91 -7.35
CA GLU A 88 -22.10 -7.29 -7.88
C GLU A 88 -22.84 -7.45 -9.21
N ASN A 89 -23.83 -6.58 -9.48
CA ASN A 89 -24.65 -6.64 -10.70
C ASN A 89 -24.17 -5.69 -11.79
N ASP A 90 -23.12 -4.90 -11.55
CA ASP A 90 -22.61 -3.96 -12.53
C ASP A 90 -21.79 -4.67 -13.60
N TYR A 91 -21.91 -4.19 -14.84
CA TYR A 91 -21.16 -4.71 -15.97
C TYR A 91 -19.88 -3.91 -16.20
N ILE A 92 -18.83 -4.59 -16.67
CA ILE A 92 -17.65 -3.96 -17.24
C ILE A 92 -17.64 -4.14 -18.76
N TYR A 93 -17.08 -3.17 -19.46
CA TYR A 93 -17.04 -3.15 -20.93
C TYR A 93 -15.61 -3.19 -21.44
N PRO A 94 -15.33 -3.79 -22.61
CA PRO A 94 -14.02 -3.69 -23.25
C PRO A 94 -13.56 -2.24 -23.39
N GLU A 95 -12.26 -2.00 -23.24
CA GLU A 95 -11.60 -0.69 -23.21
C GLU A 95 -11.94 0.19 -21.98
N GLN A 96 -12.80 -0.25 -21.08
CA GLN A 96 -13.00 0.42 -19.79
C GLN A 96 -11.72 0.32 -18.96
N GLU A 97 -11.29 1.45 -18.40
CA GLU A 97 -10.24 1.46 -17.37
C GLU A 97 -10.86 1.20 -16.00
N ILE A 98 -10.34 0.20 -15.30
CA ILE A 98 -10.62 -0.05 -13.89
C ILE A 98 -9.32 0.02 -13.08
N LEU A 99 -9.44 0.32 -11.81
CA LEU A 99 -8.34 0.31 -10.85
C LEU A 99 -8.09 -1.10 -10.35
N ILE A 100 -6.82 -1.48 -10.28
CA ILE A 100 -6.34 -2.65 -9.52
C ILE A 100 -5.21 -2.18 -8.60
N PRO A 101 -4.97 -2.84 -7.46
CA PRO A 101 -3.85 -2.53 -6.59
C PRO A 101 -2.52 -2.65 -7.33
N SER A 102 -1.59 -1.75 -7.05
CA SER A 102 -0.22 -1.85 -7.56
C SER A 102 0.53 -3.03 -6.95
N GLU A 103 1.68 -3.36 -7.53
CA GLU A 103 2.56 -4.39 -7.00
C GLU A 103 2.95 -4.12 -5.53
N ASN A 104 2.93 -5.18 -4.71
CA ASN A 104 3.13 -5.15 -3.25
C ASN A 104 2.09 -4.34 -2.45
N VAL A 105 1.02 -3.83 -3.08
CA VAL A 105 -0.12 -3.25 -2.36
C VAL A 105 -1.16 -4.34 -2.17
N SER A 106 -1.58 -4.51 -0.93
CA SER A 106 -2.68 -5.38 -0.56
C SER A 106 -3.76 -4.56 0.12
N LEU A 107 -4.99 -5.02 -0.01
CA LEU A 107 -6.16 -4.35 0.51
C LEU A 107 -6.89 -5.32 1.44
N TYR A 108 -7.43 -4.78 2.51
CA TYR A 108 -8.32 -5.48 3.42
C TYR A 108 -9.62 -4.70 3.51
N VAL A 109 -10.75 -5.39 3.51
CA VAL A 109 -12.05 -4.75 3.72
C VAL A 109 -12.48 -5.05 5.14
N THR A 110 -12.68 -4.00 5.93
CA THR A 110 -13.07 -4.14 7.32
C THR A 110 -14.43 -4.78 7.48
N GLU A 111 -14.56 -5.58 8.53
CA GLU A 111 -15.76 -6.28 8.96
C GLU A 111 -16.27 -5.72 10.30
N ASP A 112 -17.51 -6.10 10.65
CA ASP A 112 -18.08 -5.75 11.95
C ASP A 112 -17.23 -6.32 13.10
N GLY A 113 -16.79 -5.43 14.00
CA GLY A 113 -16.01 -5.79 15.18
C GLY A 113 -14.49 -5.75 14.99
N ASP A 114 -14.03 -5.32 13.82
CA ASP A 114 -12.60 -5.12 13.60
C ASP A 114 -11.98 -4.07 14.52
N SER A 115 -10.71 -4.32 14.84
CA SER A 115 -9.84 -3.39 15.57
C SER A 115 -8.48 -3.33 14.88
N LEU A 116 -7.70 -2.27 15.16
CA LEU A 116 -6.34 -2.18 14.61
C LEU A 116 -5.48 -3.38 15.03
N ASN A 117 -5.70 -3.92 16.24
CA ASN A 117 -4.99 -5.10 16.75
C ASN A 117 -5.37 -6.37 16.00
N SER A 118 -6.68 -6.64 15.85
CA SER A 118 -7.13 -7.86 15.15
C SER A 118 -6.68 -7.85 13.69
N ILE A 119 -6.77 -6.71 13.02
CA ILE A 119 -6.29 -6.56 11.63
C ILE A 119 -4.77 -6.76 11.56
N SER A 120 -4.03 -6.12 12.46
CA SER A 120 -2.57 -6.24 12.53
C SER A 120 -2.12 -7.69 12.70
N GLU A 121 -2.74 -8.43 13.62
CA GLU A 121 -2.45 -9.85 13.87
C GLU A 121 -2.83 -10.73 12.67
N ASN A 122 -4.02 -10.54 12.10
CA ASN A 122 -4.52 -11.34 10.99
C ASN A 122 -3.70 -11.14 9.71
N LEU A 123 -3.29 -9.91 9.42
CA LEU A 123 -2.55 -9.56 8.21
C LEU A 123 -1.03 -9.68 8.38
N GLY A 124 -0.54 -9.83 9.62
CA GLY A 124 0.90 -9.89 9.91
C GLY A 124 1.62 -8.56 9.65
N ILE A 125 0.94 -7.43 9.79
CA ILE A 125 1.50 -6.08 9.57
C ILE A 125 1.49 -5.28 10.87
N THR A 126 2.35 -4.27 11.00
CA THR A 126 2.28 -3.39 12.17
C THR A 126 1.17 -2.34 12.02
N ILE A 127 0.58 -1.92 13.14
CA ILE A 127 -0.39 -0.81 13.15
C ILE A 127 0.22 0.46 12.57
N THR A 128 1.51 0.71 12.82
CA THR A 128 2.22 1.87 12.27
C THR A 128 2.27 1.82 10.74
N ASP A 129 2.56 0.66 10.15
CA ASP A 129 2.62 0.50 8.69
C ASP A 129 1.24 0.67 8.06
N MET A 130 0.21 0.16 8.73
CA MET A 130 -1.17 0.38 8.34
C MET A 130 -1.54 1.88 8.39
N LEU A 131 -1.25 2.58 9.49
CA LEU A 131 -1.57 4.01 9.63
C LEU A 131 -0.80 4.89 8.62
N ARG A 132 0.42 4.52 8.24
CA ARG A 132 1.20 5.26 7.21
C ARG A 132 0.54 5.26 5.84
N MET A 133 -0.27 4.26 5.54
CA MET A 133 -0.91 4.10 4.23
C MET A 133 -2.36 4.57 4.19
N ASN A 134 -2.92 4.97 5.34
CA ASN A 134 -4.33 5.32 5.45
C ASN A 134 -4.46 6.63 6.24
N ASP A 135 -4.81 7.72 5.56
CA ASP A 135 -4.97 9.04 6.18
C ASP A 135 -6.01 9.03 7.32
N THR A 136 -7.04 8.20 7.21
CA THR A 136 -8.08 8.02 8.23
C THR A 136 -8.51 6.56 8.33
N LEU A 137 -8.50 6.00 9.55
CA LEU A 137 -9.02 4.66 9.85
C LEU A 137 -10.10 4.76 10.93
N PHE A 138 -11.36 4.64 10.52
CA PHE A 138 -12.51 4.57 11.43
C PHE A 138 -12.90 3.13 11.74
N LEU A 139 -12.41 2.16 10.96
CA LEU A 139 -12.74 0.74 10.99
C LEU A 139 -14.25 0.49 10.92
N SER A 140 -14.97 1.35 10.19
CA SER A 140 -16.37 1.09 9.84
C SER A 140 -16.44 -0.09 8.88
N PRO A 141 -17.49 -0.91 8.89
CA PRO A 141 -17.65 -1.98 7.90
C PRO A 141 -17.51 -1.47 6.48
N ASP A 142 -16.92 -2.29 5.61
CA ASP A 142 -16.64 -1.97 4.21
C ASP A 142 -15.58 -0.88 3.97
N GLN A 143 -14.93 -0.37 5.02
CA GLN A 143 -13.76 0.49 4.87
C GLN A 143 -12.59 -0.30 4.26
N ILE A 144 -11.93 0.28 3.28
CA ILE A 144 -10.71 -0.28 2.70
C ILE A 144 -9.51 0.16 3.53
N VAL A 145 -8.78 -0.83 4.05
CA VAL A 145 -7.47 -0.67 4.66
C VAL A 145 -6.42 -1.01 3.61
N VAL A 146 -5.59 -0.03 3.26
CA VAL A 146 -4.46 -0.22 2.35
C VAL A 146 -3.22 -0.60 3.15
N TYR A 147 -2.47 -1.61 2.70
CA TYR A 147 -1.20 -1.97 3.32
C TYR A 147 -0.21 -2.50 2.29
N ARG A 148 1.07 -2.58 2.67
CA ARG A 148 2.13 -3.20 1.87
C ARG A 148 2.70 -4.39 2.60
N MET A 149 2.83 -5.51 1.90
CA MET A 149 3.53 -6.68 2.42
C MET A 149 5.04 -6.41 2.37
N ASN A 150 5.70 -6.48 3.52
CA ASN A 150 7.15 -6.44 3.56
C ASN A 150 7.70 -7.83 3.15
N ASN A 151 8.47 -7.88 2.06
CA ASN A 151 9.16 -9.10 1.59
C ASN A 151 10.30 -9.57 2.52
N SER A 152 10.26 -9.21 3.81
CA SER A 152 11.36 -9.44 4.76
C SER A 152 11.32 -10.81 5.46
N ASN A 153 10.42 -11.72 5.06
CA ASN A 153 10.31 -13.06 5.64
C ASN A 153 10.44 -14.19 4.59
N LEU A 154 11.48 -14.11 3.75
CA LEU A 154 12.07 -15.27 3.08
C LEU A 154 13.58 -15.30 3.36
#